data_AF-A0A4R5UNP0-F1
#
_entry.id   AF-A0A4R5UNP0-F1
#
_cell.length_a   1.000
_cell.length_b   1.000
_cell.length_c   1.000
_cell.angle_alpha   90.00
_cell.angle_beta   90.00
_cell.angle_gamma   90.00
#
_symmetry.space_group_name_H-M   'P 1'
#
loop_
_entity.id
_entity.type
_entity.pdbx_description
1 polymer ?
#
loop_
_entity_poly.entity_id
_entity_poly.type
_entity_poly.pdbx_seq_one_letter_code
_entity_poly.pdbx_strand_id
1 'polypeptide(L)'
;MLMSFVHPTTRLAYGGLITAAITLFGPSELAAASDLTVEIAGELLERGGAVTIYHIPVDADKLQMGESGVVASMIRIDQRYTEIQLRYPKDGSFAYRFRPGTGSPNAAQHWTQVLSIIGTTMEGQGPLMEHGFVGSSSSGGRIIRIPSMSEIAGPSEATRTAARWGETEGLGAHPPGDERSVRALVGLLDGARLQCNGGEQVQVCAPDQAQWPEIEAKWWRSIAEARLDRLREHALRRCYDSKWFENVKCDADPESDEPKYKARW
;
A
#
# COMPACT_ATOMS: atom_id res chain seq x y z
N MET A 1 33.77 21.02 51.66
CA MET A 1 32.92 22.11 52.16
C MET A 1 31.49 21.74 51.77
N LEU A 2 30.70 21.27 52.75
CA LEU A 2 29.32 20.83 52.54
C LEU A 2 28.43 22.04 52.23
N MET A 3 27.63 21.95 51.18
CA MET A 3 26.46 22.83 51.01
C MET A 3 25.23 21.97 50.77
N SER A 4 24.46 21.76 51.84
CA SER A 4 23.03 21.49 51.78
C SER A 4 22.32 22.78 51.37
N PHE A 5 21.46 22.71 50.35
CA PHE A 5 20.43 23.70 50.13
C PHE A 5 19.07 23.02 50.15
N VAL A 6 18.37 23.24 51.26
CA VAL A 6 16.91 23.18 51.37
C VAL A 6 16.37 24.47 50.75
N HIS A 7 15.39 24.38 49.85
CA HIS A 7 14.52 25.50 49.49
C HIS A 7 13.06 25.04 49.54
N PRO A 8 12.18 25.75 50.28
CA PRO A 8 10.76 25.48 50.30
C PRO A 8 9.98 26.45 49.38
N THR A 9 8.88 25.92 48.82
CA THR A 9 7.57 26.55 48.58
C THR A 9 7.42 27.83 47.73
N THR A 10 6.74 27.63 46.59
CA THR A 10 5.58 28.37 46.03
C THR A 10 5.65 29.89 45.86
N ARG A 11 5.53 30.32 44.59
CA ARG A 11 4.69 31.46 44.20
C ARG A 11 3.77 31.07 43.04
N LEU A 12 2.48 31.21 43.29
CA LEU A 12 1.40 31.30 42.30
C LEU A 12 1.57 32.59 41.49
N ALA A 13 1.45 32.48 40.17
CA ALA A 13 1.15 33.61 39.30
C ALA A 13 -0.02 33.21 38.39
N TYR A 14 -1.14 33.89 38.62
CA TYR A 14 -2.35 33.88 37.82
C TYR A 14 -2.05 34.39 36.40
N GLY A 15 -2.35 33.57 35.40
CA GLY A 15 -2.49 33.98 34.00
C GLY A 15 -3.83 33.48 33.49
N GLY A 16 -4.77 34.39 33.31
CA GLY A 16 -6.13 34.08 32.87
C GLY A 16 -6.15 33.39 31.51
N LEU A 17 -6.72 32.19 31.47
CA LEU A 17 -7.10 31.52 30.23
C LEU A 17 -8.54 31.91 29.91
N ILE A 18 -8.71 32.67 28.83
CA ILE A 18 -9.99 32.93 28.19
C ILE A 18 -10.51 31.60 27.65
N THR A 19 -11.55 31.06 28.29
CA THR A 19 -12.27 29.88 27.83
C THR A 19 -13.05 30.24 26.57
N ALA A 20 -12.44 30.09 25.40
CA ALA A 20 -13.18 30.03 24.15
C ALA A 20 -13.95 28.70 24.15
N ALA A 21 -15.27 28.78 24.35
CA ALA A 21 -16.16 27.66 24.15
C ALA A 21 -16.11 27.27 22.66
N ILE A 22 -15.33 26.24 22.33
CA ILE A 22 -15.44 25.55 21.05
C ILE A 22 -16.79 24.83 21.09
N THR A 23 -17.78 25.42 20.43
CA THR A 23 -19.00 24.71 20.06
C THR A 23 -18.59 23.54 19.17
N LEU A 24 -18.51 22.35 19.77
CA LEU A 24 -18.52 21.08 19.08
C LEU A 24 -19.78 21.04 18.22
N PHE A 25 -19.62 21.32 16.93
CA PHE A 25 -20.60 20.91 15.93
C PHE A 25 -20.80 19.40 16.11
N GLY A 26 -22.03 19.02 16.42
CA GLY A 26 -22.42 17.63 16.60
C GLY A 26 -22.07 16.80 15.36
N PRO A 27 -21.96 15.47 15.50
CA PRO A 27 -21.79 14.59 14.37
C PRO A 27 -22.99 14.81 13.45
N SER A 28 -22.75 15.50 12.34
CA SER A 28 -23.69 15.46 11.23
C SER A 28 -23.54 14.06 10.66
N GLU A 29 -24.48 13.17 11.00
CA GLU A 29 -24.74 11.93 10.26
C GLU A 29 -25.22 12.29 8.85
N LEU A 30 -24.34 12.88 8.05
CA LEU A 30 -24.41 12.72 6.61
C LEU A 30 -23.90 11.31 6.36
N ALA A 31 -24.82 10.35 6.27
CA ALA A 31 -24.54 9.05 5.72
C ALA A 31 -23.76 9.26 4.41
N ALA A 32 -22.53 8.73 4.34
CA ALA A 32 -21.71 8.82 3.15
C ALA A 32 -22.49 8.20 1.98
N ALA A 33 -22.63 8.94 0.87
CA ALA A 33 -23.46 8.53 -0.27
C ALA A 33 -22.94 7.27 -1.00
N SER A 34 -21.85 6.65 -0.54
CA SER A 34 -21.44 5.28 -0.88
C SER A 34 -20.37 4.81 0.10
N ASP A 35 -20.73 3.88 1.00
CA ASP A 35 -19.80 3.22 1.94
C ASP A 35 -19.46 1.82 1.38
N LEU A 36 -18.23 1.64 0.87
CA LEU A 36 -17.72 0.33 0.40
C LEU A 36 -16.98 -0.37 1.54
N THR A 37 -17.46 -1.54 1.97
CA THR A 37 -16.71 -2.41 2.86
C THR A 37 -15.98 -3.48 2.06
N VAL A 38 -14.66 -3.49 2.15
CA VAL A 38 -13.79 -4.47 1.50
C VAL A 38 -13.36 -5.50 2.54
N GLU A 39 -13.88 -6.71 2.41
CA GLU A 39 -13.52 -7.85 3.24
C GLU A 39 -12.31 -8.57 2.64
N ILE A 40 -11.21 -8.60 3.39
CA ILE A 40 -9.93 -9.21 3.00
C ILE A 40 -9.92 -10.66 3.46
N ALA A 41 -9.61 -11.59 2.55
CA ALA A 41 -9.55 -13.01 2.84
C ALA A 41 -8.44 -13.73 2.07
N GLY A 42 -8.42 -15.07 2.18
CA GLY A 42 -7.57 -15.96 1.38
C GLY A 42 -6.09 -15.58 1.40
N GLU A 43 -5.44 -15.69 0.25
CA GLU A 43 -4.01 -15.42 0.11
C GLU A 43 -3.65 -13.96 0.41
N LEU A 44 -4.53 -13.01 0.08
CA LEU A 44 -4.32 -11.60 0.39
C LEU A 44 -4.24 -11.36 1.89
N LEU A 45 -5.10 -12.01 2.67
CA LEU A 45 -5.08 -11.93 4.13
C LEU A 45 -3.83 -12.63 4.68
N GLU A 46 -3.61 -13.88 4.30
CA GLU A 46 -2.55 -14.73 4.84
C GLU A 46 -1.15 -14.20 4.51
N ARG A 47 -0.92 -13.81 3.26
CA ARG A 47 0.40 -13.55 2.69
C ARG A 47 0.62 -12.07 2.33
N GLY A 48 -0.41 -11.26 2.45
CA GLY A 48 -0.36 -9.86 2.03
C GLY A 48 -0.29 -9.70 0.51
N GLY A 49 -0.42 -8.46 0.08
CA GLY A 49 -0.53 -8.11 -1.33
C GLY A 49 -0.94 -6.66 -1.56
N ALA A 50 -1.49 -6.40 -2.74
CA ALA A 50 -1.93 -5.06 -3.15
C ALA A 50 -3.41 -5.04 -3.57
N VAL A 51 -4.03 -3.91 -3.27
CA VAL A 51 -5.34 -3.52 -3.78
C VAL A 51 -5.19 -2.17 -4.46
N THR A 52 -5.52 -2.12 -5.75
CA THR A 52 -5.63 -0.86 -6.49
C THR A 52 -7.09 -0.46 -6.50
N ILE A 53 -7.43 0.76 -6.07
CA ILE A 53 -8.79 1.27 -6.12
C ILE A 53 -8.84 2.44 -7.09
N TYR A 54 -9.68 2.33 -8.11
CA TYR A 54 -10.03 3.41 -9.03
C TYR A 54 -11.40 3.96 -8.70
N HIS A 55 -11.50 5.29 -8.64
CA HIS A 55 -12.76 5.97 -8.40
C HIS A 55 -13.28 6.52 -9.72
N ILE A 56 -14.46 6.09 -10.15
CA ILE A 56 -15.05 6.47 -11.44
C ILE A 56 -16.24 7.40 -11.18
N PRO A 57 -16.09 8.72 -11.42
CA PRO A 57 -17.17 9.66 -11.23
C PRO A 57 -18.26 9.40 -12.29
N VAL A 58 -19.51 9.30 -11.86
CA VAL A 58 -20.67 9.20 -12.75
C VAL A 58 -21.75 10.19 -12.33
N ASP A 59 -22.62 10.55 -13.28
CA ASP A 59 -23.78 11.39 -13.01
C ASP A 59 -24.75 10.65 -12.06
N ALA A 60 -25.42 11.38 -11.17
CA ALA A 60 -26.23 10.79 -10.11
C ALA A 60 -27.41 9.96 -10.64
N ASP A 61 -27.96 10.32 -11.80
CA ASP A 61 -29.03 9.60 -12.50
C ASP A 61 -28.57 8.26 -13.12
N LYS A 62 -27.25 8.09 -13.29
CA LYS A 62 -26.64 6.84 -13.77
C LYS A 62 -26.21 5.93 -12.63
N LEU A 63 -26.32 6.40 -11.38
CA LEU A 63 -26.05 5.59 -10.21
C LEU A 63 -27.32 4.83 -9.87
N GLN A 64 -27.37 3.53 -10.22
CA GLN A 64 -28.45 2.67 -9.73
C GLN A 64 -28.26 2.49 -8.22
N MET A 65 -28.99 3.30 -7.44
CA MET A 65 -29.07 3.10 -6.00
C MET A 65 -29.96 1.90 -5.72
N GLY A 66 -29.51 0.99 -4.84
CA GLY A 66 -30.40 -0.01 -4.26
C GLY A 66 -31.60 0.66 -3.57
N GLU A 67 -32.67 -0.10 -3.32
CA GLU A 67 -33.98 0.36 -2.85
C GLU A 67 -33.97 1.27 -1.59
N SER A 68 -32.85 1.32 -0.85
CA SER A 68 -32.66 2.10 0.37
C SER A 68 -31.90 3.43 0.21
N GLY A 69 -31.45 3.80 -0.99
CA GLY A 69 -30.66 5.04 -1.20
C GLY A 69 -29.26 5.04 -0.56
N VAL A 70 -28.90 3.98 0.15
CA VAL A 70 -27.57 3.73 0.73
C VAL A 70 -27.08 2.42 0.13
N VAL A 71 -26.13 2.52 -0.82
CA VAL A 71 -25.47 1.32 -1.34
C VAL A 71 -24.28 1.00 -0.45
N ALA A 72 -24.55 0.39 0.70
CA ALA A 72 -23.52 -0.28 1.47
C ALA A 72 -23.11 -1.55 0.71
N SER A 73 -22.20 -1.41 -0.27
CA SER A 73 -21.62 -2.56 -0.95
C SER A 73 -20.59 -3.21 -0.05
N MET A 74 -20.74 -4.50 0.16
CA MET A 74 -19.69 -5.33 0.73
C MET A 74 -19.14 -6.21 -0.38
N ILE A 75 -17.83 -6.14 -0.58
CA ILE A 75 -17.13 -7.03 -1.51
C ILE A 75 -16.12 -7.85 -0.71
N ARG A 76 -15.87 -9.06 -1.17
CA ARG A 76 -14.82 -9.94 -0.63
C ARG A 76 -13.72 -10.09 -1.66
N ILE A 77 -12.48 -9.93 -1.24
CA ILE A 77 -11.28 -10.06 -2.07
C ILE A 77 -10.31 -11.03 -1.39
N ASP A 78 -9.72 -11.93 -2.17
CA ASP A 78 -8.88 -13.01 -1.65
C ASP A 78 -7.56 -13.22 -2.39
N GLN A 79 -7.42 -12.71 -3.61
CA GLN A 79 -6.20 -12.78 -4.39
C GLN A 79 -5.16 -11.74 -3.97
N ARG A 80 -3.88 -12.09 -4.10
CA ARG A 80 -2.75 -11.22 -3.68
C ARG A 80 -2.64 -9.90 -4.45
N TYR A 81 -3.31 -9.78 -5.58
CA TYR A 81 -3.57 -8.52 -6.26
C TYR A 81 -5.04 -8.42 -6.62
N THR A 82 -5.64 -7.26 -6.40
CA THR A 82 -7.00 -6.98 -6.86
C THR A 82 -7.11 -5.52 -7.23
N GLU A 83 -7.77 -5.24 -8.35
CA GLU A 83 -8.21 -3.92 -8.73
C GLU A 83 -9.71 -3.77 -8.46
N ILE A 84 -10.08 -2.73 -7.72
CA ILE A 84 -11.46 -2.37 -7.44
C ILE A 84 -11.77 -1.13 -8.23
N GLN A 85 -12.77 -1.21 -9.09
CA GLN A 85 -13.32 -0.05 -9.77
C GLN A 85 -14.67 0.30 -9.14
N LEU A 86 -14.77 1.51 -8.60
CA LEU A 86 -15.93 1.98 -7.87
C LEU A 86 -16.55 3.17 -8.60
N ARG A 87 -17.79 3.01 -9.07
CA ARG A 87 -18.60 4.15 -9.52
C ARG A 87 -19.15 4.93 -8.34
N TYR A 88 -18.99 6.25 -8.37
CA TYR A 88 -19.47 7.14 -7.32
C TYR A 88 -20.04 8.43 -7.92
N PRO A 89 -20.92 9.16 -7.22
CA PRO A 89 -21.49 10.40 -7.73
C PRO A 89 -20.39 11.46 -7.91
N LYS A 90 -20.34 12.12 -9.08
CA LYS A 90 -19.31 13.12 -9.42
C LYS A 90 -19.12 14.21 -8.36
N ASP A 91 -20.19 14.66 -7.74
CA ASP A 91 -20.19 15.71 -6.71
C ASP A 91 -20.38 15.17 -5.28
N GLY A 92 -20.23 13.85 -5.11
CA GLY A 92 -20.44 13.14 -3.84
C GLY A 92 -19.14 12.83 -3.10
N SER A 93 -19.28 12.55 -1.80
CA SER A 93 -18.22 11.89 -1.01
C SER A 93 -18.43 10.39 -1.01
N PHE A 94 -17.35 9.63 -1.12
CA PHE A 94 -17.34 8.19 -0.92
C PHE A 94 -16.33 7.84 0.17
N ALA A 95 -16.58 6.75 0.89
CA ALA A 95 -15.62 6.16 1.79
C ALA A 95 -15.55 4.66 1.53
N TYR A 96 -14.35 4.10 1.72
CA TYR A 96 -14.16 2.66 1.73
C TYR A 96 -13.39 2.26 2.97
N ARG A 97 -13.68 1.08 3.49
CA ARG A 97 -13.08 0.53 4.70
C ARG A 97 -12.63 -0.89 4.44
N PHE A 98 -11.41 -1.19 4.85
CA PHE A 98 -10.91 -2.56 4.84
C PHE A 98 -11.23 -3.21 6.18
N ARG A 99 -11.69 -4.45 6.13
CA ARG A 99 -11.79 -5.30 7.30
C ARG A 99 -11.28 -6.70 6.96
N PRO A 100 -10.63 -7.38 7.90
CA PRO A 100 -10.33 -8.79 7.71
C PRO A 100 -11.62 -9.61 7.67
N GLY A 101 -11.55 -10.78 7.03
CA GLY A 101 -12.64 -11.74 6.93
C GLY A 101 -13.23 -12.10 8.28
N THR A 102 -14.53 -12.39 8.31
CA THR A 102 -15.20 -12.79 9.57
C THR A 102 -14.51 -14.01 10.16
N GLY A 103 -14.11 -13.94 11.43
CA GLY A 103 -13.39 -15.01 12.13
C GLY A 103 -11.87 -15.02 11.92
N SER A 104 -11.30 -14.02 11.24
CA SER A 104 -9.85 -13.90 11.09
C SER A 104 -9.15 -13.77 12.46
N PRO A 105 -8.04 -14.51 12.69
CA PRO A 105 -7.16 -14.24 13.82
C PRO A 105 -6.68 -12.79 13.79
N ASN A 106 -6.42 -12.21 14.97
CA ASN A 106 -5.87 -10.86 15.11
C ASN A 106 -6.64 -9.76 14.35
N ALA A 107 -7.95 -9.93 14.12
CA ALA A 107 -8.76 -9.00 13.34
C ALA A 107 -8.60 -7.52 13.76
N ALA A 108 -8.48 -7.28 15.08
CA ALA A 108 -8.31 -5.94 15.66
C ALA A 108 -6.94 -5.29 15.38
N GLN A 109 -5.95 -6.06 14.95
CA GLN A 109 -4.60 -5.59 14.63
C GLN A 109 -4.39 -5.36 13.12
N HIS A 110 -5.38 -5.69 12.28
CA HIS A 110 -5.29 -5.43 10.85
C HIS A 110 -5.21 -3.94 10.57
N TRP A 111 -4.25 -3.57 9.73
CA TRP A 111 -4.07 -2.23 9.22
C TRP A 111 -3.75 -2.31 7.73
N THR A 112 -3.87 -1.18 7.03
CA THR A 112 -3.54 -1.06 5.60
C THR A 112 -2.59 0.11 5.39
N GLN A 113 -1.80 0.05 4.32
CA GLN A 113 -0.83 1.10 4.00
C GLN A 113 -1.13 1.67 2.62
N VAL A 114 -1.31 2.98 2.50
CA VAL A 114 -1.34 3.62 1.17
C VAL A 114 0.08 3.64 0.63
N LEU A 115 0.32 2.96 -0.49
CA LEU A 115 1.62 2.94 -1.17
C LEU A 115 1.79 4.09 -2.13
N SER A 116 0.73 4.44 -2.85
CA SER A 116 0.75 5.45 -3.89
C SER A 116 -0.65 6.02 -4.14
N ILE A 117 -0.68 7.23 -4.68
CA ILE A 117 -1.87 7.88 -5.22
C ILE A 117 -1.71 7.93 -6.73
N ILE A 118 -2.72 7.44 -7.45
CA ILE A 118 -2.76 7.51 -8.91
C ILE A 118 -3.31 8.88 -9.28
N GLY A 119 -2.46 9.66 -9.95
CA GLY A 119 -2.76 11.04 -10.32
C GLY A 119 -3.76 11.16 -11.46
N THR A 120 -4.07 12.41 -11.78
CA THR A 120 -4.94 12.82 -12.88
C THR A 120 -4.20 13.75 -13.84
N THR A 121 -4.74 13.91 -15.04
CA THR A 121 -4.33 14.96 -15.98
C THR A 121 -4.78 16.34 -15.48
N MET A 122 -4.39 17.40 -16.20
CA MET A 122 -4.81 18.77 -15.89
C MET A 122 -6.33 18.96 -15.96
N GLU A 123 -7.01 18.14 -16.76
CA GLU A 123 -8.47 18.10 -16.92
C GLU A 123 -9.15 17.29 -15.82
N GLY A 124 -8.40 16.77 -14.83
CA GLY A 124 -8.92 15.97 -13.73
C GLY A 124 -9.25 14.53 -14.12
N GLN A 125 -8.75 14.04 -15.26
CA GLN A 125 -8.99 12.67 -15.72
C GLN A 125 -7.85 11.74 -15.26
N GLY A 126 -8.19 10.67 -14.56
CA GLY A 126 -7.28 9.57 -14.26
C GLY A 126 -7.20 8.55 -15.38
N PRO A 127 -6.57 7.38 -15.14
CA PRO A 127 -6.48 6.31 -16.12
C PRO A 127 -7.85 5.89 -16.69
N LEU A 128 -7.84 5.52 -17.97
CA LEU A 128 -8.97 4.90 -18.66
C LEU A 128 -9.04 3.43 -18.24
N MET A 129 -10.23 2.94 -17.89
CA MET A 129 -10.40 1.54 -17.52
C MET A 129 -10.35 0.65 -18.77
N GLU A 130 -9.43 -0.32 -18.77
CA GLU A 130 -9.25 -1.30 -19.84
C GLU A 130 -10.03 -2.60 -19.61
N HIS A 131 -10.43 -2.85 -18.36
CA HIS A 131 -11.28 -3.96 -17.91
C HIS A 131 -12.38 -3.43 -16.97
N GLY A 132 -13.37 -4.27 -16.64
CA GLY A 132 -14.47 -3.89 -15.75
C GLY A 132 -15.37 -2.85 -16.40
N PHE A 133 -15.35 -1.61 -15.90
CA PHE A 133 -16.07 -0.47 -16.47
C PHE A 133 -15.33 0.14 -17.67
N VAL A 134 -15.07 -0.70 -18.68
CA VAL A 134 -14.29 -0.37 -19.88
C VAL A 134 -14.71 0.96 -20.50
N GLY A 135 -13.73 1.80 -20.84
CA GLY A 135 -13.95 3.09 -21.48
C GLY A 135 -14.38 4.21 -20.53
N SER A 136 -14.53 3.92 -19.24
CA SER A 136 -14.73 4.97 -18.22
C SER A 136 -13.38 5.51 -17.76
N SER A 137 -13.25 6.83 -17.63
CA SER A 137 -12.08 7.44 -16.98
C SER A 137 -12.28 7.48 -15.47
N SER A 138 -11.24 7.13 -14.73
CA SER A 138 -11.22 7.36 -13.28
C SER A 138 -11.00 8.86 -12.97
N SER A 139 -11.19 9.24 -11.72
CA SER A 139 -10.75 10.52 -11.12
C SER A 139 -9.39 10.35 -10.41
N GLY A 140 -8.63 9.34 -10.82
CA GLY A 140 -7.45 8.84 -10.13
C GLY A 140 -7.80 7.62 -9.26
N GLY A 141 -6.90 7.32 -8.33
CA GLY A 141 -6.98 6.09 -7.56
C GLY A 141 -5.94 5.98 -6.48
N ARG A 142 -5.90 4.83 -5.81
CA ARG A 142 -4.96 4.56 -4.73
C ARG A 142 -4.47 3.13 -4.83
N ILE A 143 -3.17 2.95 -4.59
CA ILE A 143 -2.56 1.64 -4.43
C ILE A 143 -2.37 1.42 -2.94
N ILE A 144 -2.97 0.36 -2.43
CA ILE A 144 -3.06 0.05 -1.01
C ILE A 144 -2.43 -1.30 -0.77
N ARG A 145 -1.46 -1.35 0.13
CA ARG A 145 -0.87 -2.60 0.59
C ARG A 145 -1.70 -3.17 1.73
N ILE A 146 -1.91 -4.47 1.64
CA ILE A 146 -2.41 -5.31 2.71
C ILE A 146 -1.21 -6.07 3.29
N PRO A 147 -0.80 -5.80 4.55
CA PRO A 147 0.25 -6.55 5.22
C PRO A 147 -0.17 -8.02 5.42
N SER A 148 0.80 -8.93 5.43
CA SER A 148 0.55 -10.34 5.71
C SER A 148 0.15 -10.56 7.17
N MET A 149 -0.52 -11.69 7.43
CA MET A 149 -0.79 -12.13 8.81
C MET A 149 0.49 -12.27 9.63
N SER A 150 1.60 -12.71 9.00
CA SER A 150 2.89 -12.80 9.69
C SER A 150 3.38 -11.44 10.16
N GLU A 151 3.25 -10.38 9.36
CA GLU A 151 3.62 -9.02 9.77
C GLU A 151 2.68 -8.46 10.85
N ILE A 152 1.40 -8.82 10.81
CA ILE A 152 0.37 -8.35 11.75
C ILE A 152 0.47 -9.05 13.11
N ALA A 153 0.83 -10.35 13.15
CA ALA A 153 0.85 -11.17 14.37
C ALA A 153 1.94 -10.79 15.39
N GLY A 154 2.73 -9.76 15.16
CA GLY A 154 3.57 -9.13 16.19
C GLY A 154 5.08 -9.43 16.11
N PRO A 155 5.86 -8.85 17.04
CA PRO A 155 7.15 -8.21 16.77
C PRO A 155 8.37 -9.14 16.88
N SER A 156 8.19 -10.45 16.78
CA SER A 156 9.34 -11.36 16.92
C SER A 156 10.39 -11.01 15.86
N GLU A 157 11.66 -10.98 16.26
CA GLU A 157 12.75 -10.64 15.34
C GLU A 157 12.81 -11.65 14.19
N ALA A 158 12.50 -12.92 14.43
CA ALA A 158 12.35 -13.94 13.40
C ALA A 158 11.22 -13.60 12.40
N THR A 159 10.09 -13.10 12.89
CA THR A 159 8.95 -12.67 12.05
C THR A 159 9.30 -11.42 11.23
N ARG A 160 10.03 -10.47 11.82
CA ARG A 160 10.53 -9.28 11.11
C ARG A 160 11.62 -9.63 10.09
N THR A 161 12.44 -10.63 10.34
CA THR A 161 13.48 -11.10 9.42
C THR A 161 12.89 -11.90 8.27
N ALA A 162 11.92 -12.79 8.52
CA ALA A 162 11.18 -13.51 7.47
C ALA A 162 10.32 -12.58 6.59
N ALA A 163 9.73 -11.53 7.18
CA ALA A 163 9.02 -10.49 6.43
C ALA A 163 9.96 -9.49 5.71
N ARG A 164 11.25 -9.47 6.05
CA ARG A 164 12.24 -8.65 5.35
C ARG A 164 12.71 -9.39 4.11
N TRP A 165 12.76 -8.67 3.00
CA TRP A 165 13.40 -9.14 1.76
C TRP A 165 14.69 -9.91 2.02
N GLY A 166 14.75 -11.15 1.54
CA GLY A 166 16.02 -11.73 1.09
C GLY A 166 16.62 -12.88 1.90
N GLU A 167 15.90 -13.50 2.84
CA GLU A 167 16.14 -14.92 3.11
C GLU A 167 15.42 -15.69 2.00
N THR A 168 16.17 -16.40 1.16
CA THR A 168 15.63 -17.30 0.14
C THR A 168 14.86 -18.39 0.85
N GLU A 169 13.57 -18.16 1.05
CA GLU A 169 12.62 -19.20 1.39
C GLU A 169 12.62 -20.20 0.21
N GLY A 170 12.54 -21.50 0.49
CA GLY A 170 12.87 -22.58 -0.46
C GLY A 170 12.09 -22.57 -1.79
N LEU A 171 12.34 -23.55 -2.66
CA LEU A 171 11.78 -23.66 -4.02
C LEU A 171 10.24 -23.53 -4.17
N GLY A 172 9.48 -23.61 -3.07
CA GLY A 172 8.02 -23.41 -3.03
C GLY A 172 7.56 -22.14 -2.32
N ALA A 173 8.45 -21.19 -2.05
CA ALA A 173 8.10 -19.97 -1.34
C ALA A 173 7.49 -18.92 -2.27
N HIS A 174 6.45 -18.26 -1.76
CA HIS A 174 5.79 -17.17 -2.48
C HIS A 174 6.53 -15.85 -2.23
N PRO A 175 6.50 -14.90 -3.17
CA PRO A 175 7.11 -13.58 -2.96
C PRO A 175 6.54 -12.91 -1.69
N PRO A 176 7.37 -12.24 -0.87
CA PRO A 176 6.93 -11.63 0.38
C PRO A 176 5.88 -10.51 0.16
N GLY A 177 5.06 -10.24 1.17
CA GLY A 177 4.02 -9.19 1.14
C GLY A 177 4.47 -7.83 1.71
N ASP A 178 5.79 -7.59 1.85
CA ASP A 178 6.33 -6.33 2.37
C ASP A 178 6.17 -5.17 1.38
N GLU A 179 6.40 -3.94 1.84
CA GLU A 179 6.18 -2.72 1.06
C GLU A 179 6.87 -2.74 -0.31
N ARG A 180 8.14 -3.13 -0.37
CA ARG A 180 8.91 -3.08 -1.62
C ARG A 180 8.48 -4.17 -2.58
N SER A 181 8.23 -5.37 -2.04
CA SER A 181 7.76 -6.50 -2.83
C SER A 181 6.42 -6.17 -3.47
N VAL A 182 5.47 -5.65 -2.69
CA VAL A 182 4.15 -5.29 -3.20
C VAL A 182 4.22 -4.18 -4.27
N ARG A 183 5.15 -3.22 -4.16
CA ARG A 183 5.37 -2.24 -5.25
C ARG A 183 5.83 -2.91 -6.55
N ALA A 184 6.69 -3.93 -6.47
CA ALA A 184 7.10 -4.70 -7.65
C ALA A 184 5.93 -5.49 -8.26
N LEU A 185 5.06 -6.10 -7.43
CA LEU A 185 3.84 -6.76 -7.90
C LEU A 185 2.95 -5.81 -8.70
N VAL A 186 2.70 -4.62 -8.15
CA VAL A 186 1.84 -3.62 -8.81
C VAL A 186 2.44 -3.18 -10.15
N GLY A 187 3.76 -2.94 -10.22
CA GLY A 187 4.42 -2.58 -11.47
C GLY A 187 4.40 -3.70 -12.53
N LEU A 188 4.42 -4.97 -12.11
CA LEU A 188 4.29 -6.11 -13.02
C LEU A 188 2.88 -6.29 -13.59
N LEU A 189 1.87 -5.80 -12.88
CA LEU A 189 0.47 -5.91 -13.25
C LEU A 189 -0.08 -4.65 -13.94
N ASP A 190 0.77 -3.65 -14.16
CA ASP A 190 0.43 -2.51 -15.00
C ASP A 190 0.21 -2.97 -16.45
N GLY A 191 -0.98 -2.69 -16.99
CA GLY A 191 -1.42 -3.19 -18.30
C GLY A 191 -1.66 -4.71 -18.39
N ALA A 192 -1.71 -5.42 -17.25
CA ALA A 192 -2.03 -6.84 -17.26
C ALA A 192 -3.53 -7.06 -17.55
N ARG A 193 -3.85 -8.11 -18.31
CA ARG A 193 -5.24 -8.51 -18.55
C ARG A 193 -5.86 -9.06 -17.26
N LEU A 194 -6.86 -8.37 -16.72
CA LEU A 194 -7.61 -8.80 -15.55
C LEU A 194 -8.97 -9.37 -15.92
N GLN A 195 -9.45 -10.32 -15.10
CA GLN A 195 -10.82 -10.81 -15.12
C GLN A 195 -11.63 -10.10 -14.04
N CYS A 196 -12.75 -9.49 -14.43
CA CYS A 196 -13.58 -8.72 -13.54
C CYS A 196 -14.88 -9.45 -13.21
N ASN A 197 -15.23 -9.42 -11.94
CA ASN A 197 -16.51 -9.87 -11.41
C ASN A 197 -17.10 -8.74 -10.57
N GLY A 198 -18.41 -8.51 -10.68
CA GLY A 198 -19.05 -7.45 -9.92
C GLY A 198 -20.38 -7.02 -10.51
N GLY A 199 -20.98 -6.02 -9.89
CA GLY A 199 -22.25 -5.43 -10.30
C GLY A 199 -22.07 -4.10 -11.05
N GLU A 200 -23.17 -3.36 -11.18
CA GLU A 200 -23.17 -2.11 -11.93
C GLU A 200 -22.43 -0.95 -11.23
N GLN A 201 -22.19 -1.05 -9.92
CA GLN A 201 -21.50 -0.03 -9.12
C GLN A 201 -20.04 -0.38 -8.80
N VAL A 202 -19.75 -1.66 -8.53
CA VAL A 202 -18.42 -2.13 -8.14
C VAL A 202 -18.01 -3.28 -9.03
N GLN A 203 -16.82 -3.17 -9.61
CA GLN A 203 -16.15 -4.26 -10.32
C GLN A 203 -14.88 -4.62 -9.56
N VAL A 204 -14.66 -5.91 -9.36
CA VAL A 204 -13.48 -6.49 -8.70
C VAL A 204 -12.74 -7.30 -9.74
N CYS A 205 -11.55 -6.82 -10.10
CA CYS A 205 -10.74 -7.34 -11.19
C CYS A 205 -9.46 -7.94 -10.64
N ALA A 206 -9.09 -9.14 -11.08
CA ALA A 206 -7.85 -9.79 -10.66
C ALA A 206 -7.28 -10.64 -11.81
N PRO A 207 -5.99 -11.01 -11.77
CA PRO A 207 -5.43 -11.95 -12.72
C PRO A 207 -6.18 -13.29 -12.69
N ASP A 208 -6.19 -14.01 -13.81
CA ASP A 208 -6.69 -15.38 -13.83
C ASP A 208 -5.82 -16.26 -12.92
N GLN A 209 -6.43 -17.20 -12.19
CA GLN A 209 -5.71 -18.18 -11.37
C GLN A 209 -4.59 -18.89 -12.15
N ALA A 210 -4.80 -19.15 -13.44
CA ALA A 210 -3.82 -19.80 -14.29
C ALA A 210 -2.57 -18.94 -14.57
N GLN A 211 -2.63 -17.62 -14.40
CA GLN A 211 -1.52 -16.69 -14.65
C GLN A 211 -0.58 -16.53 -13.46
N TRP A 212 -1.04 -16.86 -12.25
CA TRP A 212 -0.29 -16.61 -11.01
C TRP A 212 1.10 -17.27 -10.97
N PRO A 213 1.33 -18.51 -11.44
CA PRO A 213 2.68 -19.07 -11.46
C PRO A 213 3.69 -18.24 -12.26
N GLU A 214 3.27 -17.66 -13.38
CA GLU A 214 4.13 -16.79 -14.18
C GLU A 214 4.34 -15.43 -13.50
N ILE A 215 3.28 -14.85 -12.93
CA ILE A 215 3.34 -13.60 -12.18
C ILE A 215 4.31 -13.73 -11.01
N GLU A 216 4.24 -14.82 -10.23
CA GLU A 216 5.13 -15.05 -9.10
C GLU A 216 6.58 -15.22 -9.52
N ALA A 217 6.85 -15.93 -10.62
CA ALA A 217 8.20 -16.05 -11.16
C ALA A 217 8.77 -14.69 -11.59
N LYS A 218 7.97 -13.87 -12.28
CA LYS A 218 8.34 -12.50 -12.65
C LYS A 218 8.53 -11.61 -11.42
N TRP A 219 7.70 -11.78 -10.40
CA TRP A 219 7.77 -11.05 -9.15
C TRP A 219 9.06 -11.36 -8.39
N TRP A 220 9.41 -12.63 -8.23
CA TRP A 220 10.70 -13.03 -7.67
C TRP A 220 11.88 -12.47 -8.46
N ARG A 221 11.82 -12.48 -9.79
CA ARG A 221 12.86 -11.88 -10.64
C ARG A 221 13.00 -10.38 -10.37
N SER A 222 11.89 -9.63 -10.34
CA SER A 222 11.91 -8.19 -10.07
C SER A 222 12.49 -7.88 -8.68
N ILE A 223 12.17 -8.71 -7.68
CA ILE A 223 12.75 -8.64 -6.33
C ILE A 223 14.27 -8.87 -6.38
N ALA A 224 14.71 -9.91 -7.10
CA ALA A 224 16.13 -10.24 -7.22
C ALA A 224 16.93 -9.12 -7.94
N GLU A 225 16.39 -8.56 -9.02
CA GLU A 225 16.99 -7.46 -9.77
C GLU A 225 17.13 -6.20 -8.91
N ALA A 226 16.06 -5.78 -8.22
CA ALA A 226 16.11 -4.64 -7.31
C ALA A 226 17.03 -4.86 -6.09
N ARG A 227 17.31 -6.12 -5.71
CA ARG A 227 18.34 -6.44 -4.72
C ARG A 227 19.74 -6.27 -5.31
N LEU A 228 19.97 -6.78 -6.51
CA LEU A 228 21.26 -6.69 -7.19
C LEU A 228 21.66 -5.23 -7.43
N ASP A 229 20.71 -4.38 -7.85
CA ASP A 229 20.98 -2.96 -8.09
C ASP A 229 21.36 -2.22 -6.81
N ARG A 230 20.70 -2.51 -5.67
CA ARG A 230 21.11 -1.95 -4.38
C ARG A 230 22.50 -2.40 -3.95
N LEU A 231 22.85 -3.66 -4.18
CA LEU A 231 24.20 -4.16 -3.88
C LEU A 231 25.24 -3.45 -4.75
N ARG A 232 24.93 -3.19 -6.02
CA ARG A 232 25.77 -2.38 -6.93
C ARG A 232 25.92 -0.96 -6.41
N GLU A 233 24.84 -0.27 -6.10
CA GLU A 233 24.87 1.09 -5.56
C GLU A 233 25.66 1.18 -4.25
N HIS A 234 25.45 0.26 -3.32
CA HIS A 234 26.18 0.23 -2.04
C HIS A 234 27.66 -0.09 -2.22
N ALA A 235 28.02 -0.96 -3.16
CA ALA A 235 29.42 -1.27 -3.47
C ALA A 235 30.11 -0.07 -4.14
N LEU A 236 29.44 0.58 -5.09
CA LEU A 236 29.93 1.78 -5.76
C LEU A 236 30.14 2.94 -4.78
N ARG A 237 29.14 3.19 -3.92
CA ARG A 237 29.22 4.22 -2.88
C ARG A 237 30.38 3.95 -1.92
N ARG A 238 30.55 2.71 -1.44
CA ARG A 238 31.69 2.34 -0.59
C ARG A 238 33.04 2.55 -1.27
N CYS A 239 33.13 2.32 -2.58
CA CYS A 239 34.35 2.59 -3.34
C CYS A 239 34.70 4.08 -3.30
N TYR A 240 33.74 4.96 -3.59
CA TYR A 240 33.94 6.42 -3.52
C TYR A 240 34.19 6.93 -2.10
N ASP A 241 33.41 6.48 -1.10
CA ASP A 241 33.54 6.89 0.30
C ASP A 241 34.87 6.44 0.93
N SER A 242 35.52 5.40 0.39
CA SER A 242 36.81 4.91 0.89
C SER A 242 38.02 5.77 0.48
N LYS A 243 37.81 6.86 -0.27
CA LYS A 243 38.90 7.64 -0.89
C LYS A 243 38.86 9.11 -0.51
N TRP A 244 40.04 9.64 -0.21
CA TRP A 244 40.27 11.01 0.27
C TRP A 244 40.69 11.99 -0.84
N PHE A 245 40.85 11.52 -2.10
CA PHE A 245 41.46 12.28 -3.20
C PHE A 245 40.45 12.59 -4.31
N GLU A 246 40.51 13.81 -4.86
CA GLU A 246 39.49 14.42 -5.75
C GLU A 246 39.37 13.81 -7.16
N ASN A 247 40.12 12.75 -7.52
CA ASN A 247 40.19 12.24 -8.90
C ASN A 247 40.03 10.71 -9.05
N VAL A 248 39.47 10.00 -8.07
CA VAL A 248 39.25 8.55 -8.20
C VAL A 248 38.02 8.25 -9.06
N LYS A 249 38.16 7.32 -10.02
CA LYS A 249 37.01 6.65 -10.66
C LYS A 249 36.83 5.24 -10.11
N CYS A 250 35.59 4.83 -9.89
CA CYS A 250 35.27 3.48 -9.45
C CYS A 250 34.69 2.68 -10.62
N ASP A 251 35.49 1.76 -11.17
CA ASP A 251 35.08 0.87 -12.25
C ASP A 251 34.60 -0.45 -11.68
N ALA A 252 33.60 -1.08 -12.33
CA ALA A 252 33.14 -2.41 -11.95
C ALA A 252 34.30 -3.42 -12.07
N ASP A 253 34.42 -4.31 -11.10
CA ASP A 253 35.41 -5.38 -11.11
C ASP A 253 34.96 -6.52 -12.05
N PRO A 254 35.59 -6.72 -13.22
CA PRO A 254 35.15 -7.71 -14.19
C PRO A 254 35.40 -9.16 -13.73
N GLU A 255 36.20 -9.36 -12.68
CA GLU A 255 36.53 -10.68 -12.13
C GLU A 255 35.58 -11.10 -11.00
N SER A 256 34.61 -10.26 -10.64
CA SER A 256 33.69 -10.51 -9.53
C SER A 256 32.29 -10.86 -10.01
N ASP A 257 31.81 -12.04 -9.61
CA ASP A 257 30.41 -12.46 -9.80
C ASP A 257 29.43 -11.69 -8.90
N GLU A 258 29.95 -10.99 -7.90
CA GLU A 258 29.19 -10.08 -7.03
C GLU A 258 29.48 -8.62 -7.36
N PRO A 259 28.55 -7.68 -7.07
CA PRO A 259 28.81 -6.26 -7.25
C PRO A 259 30.03 -5.77 -6.44
N LYS A 260 31.16 -5.58 -7.13
CA LYS A 260 32.40 -5.02 -6.60
C LYS A 260 32.94 -3.97 -7.55
N TYR A 261 33.59 -2.96 -6.99
CA TYR A 261 34.18 -1.86 -7.74
C TYR A 261 35.62 -1.66 -7.28
N LYS A 262 36.52 -1.48 -8.26
CA LYS A 262 37.95 -1.20 -8.04
C LYS A 262 38.19 0.28 -8.34
N ALA A 263 38.92 0.94 -7.44
CA ALA A 263 39.36 2.31 -7.65
C ALA A 263 40.45 2.34 -8.73
N ARG A 264 40.24 3.15 -9.76
CA ARG A 264 41.20 3.45 -10.81
C ARG A 264 41.68 4.89 -10.64
N TRP A 265 42.99 5.06 -10.73
CA TRP A 265 43.73 6.31 -10.61
C TRP A 265 44.21 6.75 -11.99
#